data_AF-A0A3D1BD02-F1
#
_entry.id   AF-A0A3D1BD02-F1
#
_cell.length_a   1.000
_cell.length_b   1.000
_cell.length_c   1.000
_cell.angle_alpha   90.00
_cell.angle_beta   90.00
_cell.angle_gamma   90.00
#
_symmetry.space_group_name_H-M   'P 1'
#
loop_
_entity.id
_entity.type
_entity.pdbx_description
1 polymer ?
#
loop_
_entity_poly.entity_id
_entity_poly.type
_entity_poly.pdbx_seq_one_letter_code
_entity_poly.pdbx_strand_id
1 'polypeptide(L)' 'MRFFELKKAPLVGAFFVSVFFSLQAAALCSVSEPLSRMKVATVIDGDTLRLADGRSVRLIGLNAPEMGRNGGHAEPFAE' A
#
# COMPACT_ATOMS: atom_id res chain seq x y z
N MET A 1 -45.65 -23.00 39.61
CA MET A 1 -44.89 -23.23 38.36
C MET A 1 -44.98 -21.97 37.51
N ARG A 2 -43.89 -21.21 37.37
CA ARG A 2 -43.82 -20.08 36.42
C ARG A 2 -42.88 -20.51 35.29
N PHE A 3 -43.43 -20.75 34.11
CA PHE A 3 -42.64 -20.90 32.90
C PHE A 3 -42.12 -19.51 32.52
N PHE A 4 -40.80 -19.32 32.56
CA PHE A 4 -40.17 -18.16 31.96
C PHE A 4 -40.28 -18.34 30.44
N GLU A 5 -41.14 -17.54 29.79
CA GLU A 5 -41.13 -17.45 28.33
C GLU A 5 -39.79 -16.86 27.88
N LEU A 6 -39.00 -17.67 27.17
CA LEU A 6 -37.81 -17.19 26.48
C LEU A 6 -38.25 -16.27 25.33
N LYS A 7 -37.90 -14.98 25.42
CA LYS A 7 -38.12 -14.00 24.35
C LYS A 7 -37.40 -14.49 23.09
N LYS A 8 -38.15 -14.76 22.02
CA LYS A 8 -37.61 -15.25 20.74
C LYS A 8 -36.52 -14.30 20.25
N ALA A 9 -35.35 -14.85 19.91
CA ALA A 9 -34.26 -14.09 19.34
C ALA A 9 -34.71 -13.44 18.01
N PRO A 10 -34.33 -12.18 17.73
CA PRO A 10 -34.70 -11.52 16.49
C PRO A 10 -33.99 -12.19 15.31
N LEU A 11 -34.70 -13.08 14.62
CA LEU A 11 -34.23 -13.77 13.41
C LEU A 11 -33.70 -12.78 12.37
N VAL A 12 -34.43 -11.68 12.14
CA VAL A 12 -34.06 -10.64 11.16
C VAL A 12 -32.71 -10.01 11.49
N GLY A 13 -32.40 -9.80 12.78
CA GLY A 13 -31.12 -9.22 13.21
C GLY A 13 -29.94 -10.16 12.97
N ALA A 14 -30.10 -11.46 13.24
CA ALA A 14 -29.05 -12.45 12.98
C ALA A 14 -28.75 -12.60 11.48
N PHE A 15 -29.79 -12.61 10.63
CA PHE A 15 -29.61 -12.61 9.18
C PHE A 15 -28.94 -11.33 8.67
N PHE A 16 -29.31 -10.16 9.22
CA PHE A 16 -28.74 -8.87 8.83
C PHE A 16 -27.23 -8.78 9.12
N VAL A 17 -26.78 -9.27 10.29
CA VAL A 17 -25.34 -9.29 10.66
C VAL A 17 -24.55 -10.24 9.75
N SER A 18 -25.11 -11.41 9.43
CA SER A 18 -24.45 -12.39 8.56
C SER A 18 -24.28 -11.88 7.12
N VAL A 19 -25.26 -11.15 6.58
CA VAL A 19 -25.17 -10.53 5.24
C VAL A 19 -24.06 -9.48 5.19
N PHE A 20 -23.94 -8.65 6.23
CA PHE A 20 -22.91 -7.59 6.29
C PHE A 20 -21.48 -8.16 6.33
N PHE A 21 -21.27 -9.29 7.03
CA PHE A 21 -19.98 -9.98 7.07
C PHE A 21 -19.68 -10.84 5.84
N SER A 22 -20.67 -11.06 4.96
CA SER A 22 -20.50 -11.82 3.71
C SER A 22 -20.07 -10.94 2.53
N LEU A 23 -19.97 -9.62 2.73
CA LEU A 23 -19.48 -8.69 1.71
C LEU A 23 -17.99 -8.93 1.44
N GLN A 24 -17.69 -9.43 0.23
CA GLN A 24 -16.33 -9.63 -0.24
C GLN A 24 -15.61 -8.26 -0.34
N ALA A 25 -14.46 -8.10 0.32
CA ALA A 25 -13.59 -6.95 0.11
C ALA A 25 -13.00 -7.02 -1.30
N ALA A 26 -13.42 -6.11 -2.19
CA ALA A 26 -12.85 -6.01 -3.53
C ALA A 26 -11.51 -5.26 -3.48
N ALA A 27 -10.42 -5.91 -3.87
CA ALA A 27 -9.14 -5.25 -4.10
C ALA A 27 -9.17 -4.60 -5.49
N LEU A 28 -9.59 -3.34 -5.57
CA LEU A 28 -9.70 -2.56 -6.81
C LEU A 28 -8.34 -2.08 -7.37
N CYS A 29 -7.27 -2.84 -7.15
CA CYS A 29 -5.94 -2.51 -7.67
C CYS A 29 -5.70 -3.28 -8.97
N SER A 30 -6.36 -2.85 -10.04
CA SER A 30 -6.02 -3.32 -11.39
C SER A 30 -4.64 -2.78 -11.76
N VAL A 31 -3.69 -3.66 -12.08
CA VAL A 31 -2.44 -3.27 -12.74
C VAL A 31 -2.81 -2.57 -14.04
N SER A 32 -2.58 -1.26 -14.10
CA SER A 32 -3.21 -0.41 -15.12
C SER A 32 -2.45 -0.39 -16.45
N GLU A 33 -1.18 -0.79 -16.51
CA GLU A 33 -0.42 -0.68 -17.77
C GLU A 33 0.70 -1.75 -17.82
N PRO A 34 1.09 -2.22 -19.02
CA PRO A 34 2.30 -3.03 -19.16
C PRO A 34 3.52 -2.24 -18.68
N LEU A 35 4.37 -2.90 -17.88
CA LEU A 35 5.59 -2.30 -17.37
C LEU A 35 6.55 -1.98 -18.54
N SER A 36 6.97 -0.72 -18.63
CA SER A 36 7.97 -0.29 -19.61
C SER A 36 9.38 -0.45 -19.05
N ARG A 37 10.30 -1.00 -19.87
CA ARG A 37 11.72 -1.04 -19.54
C ARG A 37 12.37 0.29 -19.91
N MET A 38 12.90 0.98 -18.91
CA MET A 38 13.58 2.27 -19.08
C MET A 38 15.07 2.11 -18.76
N LYS A 39 15.92 2.86 -19.47
CA LYS A 39 17.34 2.95 -19.11
C LYS A 39 17.52 3.93 -17.96
N VAL A 40 18.31 3.54 -16.96
CA VAL A 40 18.77 4.42 -15.89
C VAL A 40 19.90 5.29 -16.45
N ALA A 41 19.79 6.60 -16.26
CA ALA A 41 20.84 7.56 -16.59
C ALA A 41 21.77 7.81 -15.42
N THR A 42 21.23 7.89 -14.20
CA THR A 42 22.02 8.15 -12.98
C THR A 42 21.29 7.59 -11.76
N VAL A 43 22.02 7.01 -10.82
CA VAL A 43 21.50 6.69 -9.48
C VAL A 43 21.72 7.93 -8.62
N ILE A 44 20.65 8.50 -8.06
CA ILE A 44 20.75 9.69 -7.20
C ILE A 44 21.00 9.23 -5.76
N ASP A 45 20.14 8.35 -5.28
CA ASP A 45 20.19 7.70 -3.95
C ASP A 45 19.73 6.24 -4.12
N GLY A 46 19.84 5.41 -3.07
CA GLY A 46 19.52 3.98 -3.16
C GLY A 46 18.06 3.66 -3.54
N ASP A 47 17.14 4.60 -3.39
CA ASP A 47 15.73 4.49 -3.79
C ASP A 47 15.32 5.45 -4.91
N THR A 48 16.22 6.35 -5.33
CA THR A 48 15.90 7.46 -6.23
C THR A 48 16.80 7.45 -7.46
N LEU A 49 16.18 7.33 -8.64
CA LEU A 49 16.85 7.16 -9.93
C LEU A 49 16.47 8.28 -10.89
N ARG A 50 17.42 8.69 -11.72
CA ARG A 50 17.14 9.50 -12.92
C ARG A 50 17.17 8.60 -14.15
N LEU A 51 16.11 8.64 -14.93
CA LEU A 51 15.93 7.87 -16.16
C LEU A 51 16.53 8.62 -17.36
N ALA A 52 16.81 7.86 -18.44
CA ALA A 52 17.36 8.40 -19.68
C ALA A 52 16.44 9.40 -20.41
N ASP A 53 15.14 9.39 -20.10
CA ASP A 53 14.17 10.37 -20.61
C ASP A 53 14.11 11.65 -19.76
N GLY A 54 14.97 11.76 -18.73
CA GLY A 54 15.05 12.92 -17.84
C GLY A 54 14.12 12.88 -16.63
N ARG A 55 13.23 11.88 -16.51
CA ARG A 55 12.38 11.74 -15.33
C ARG A 55 13.18 11.28 -14.11
N SER A 56 12.80 11.78 -12.94
CA SER A 56 13.24 11.24 -11.65
C SER A 56 12.17 10.30 -11.09
N VAL A 57 12.56 9.12 -10.64
CA VAL A 57 11.68 8.08 -10.10
C VAL A 57 12.18 7.67 -8.73
N ARG A 58 11.28 7.61 -7.75
CA ARG A 58 11.52 7.07 -6.41
C ARG A 58 10.79 5.74 -6.24
N LEU A 59 11.47 4.75 -5.70
CA LEU A 59 10.94 3.41 -5.46
C LEU A 59 9.97 3.43 -4.27
N ILE A 60 8.73 2.97 -4.49
CA ILE A 60 7.72 2.93 -3.43
C ILE A 60 8.02 1.77 -2.49
N GLY A 61 7.92 2.03 -1.18
CA GLY A 61 8.15 1.02 -0.13
C GLY A 61 9.61 0.77 0.20
N LEU A 62 10.53 1.51 -0.43
CA LEU A 62 11.94 1.55 -0.09
C LEU A 62 12.31 2.97 0.34
N ASN A 63 13.16 3.07 1.35
CA ASN A 63 13.76 4.33 1.80
C ASN A 63 15.24 4.05 2.04
N ALA A 64 16.11 4.64 1.22
CA ALA A 64 17.55 4.50 1.34
C ALA A 64 18.16 5.72 2.05
N PRO A 65 19.35 5.57 2.67
CA PRO A 65 20.12 6.71 3.16
C PRO A 65 20.41 7.71 2.03
N GLU A 66 20.32 9.00 2.34
CA GLU A 66 20.46 10.08 1.37
C GLU A 66 21.94 10.46 1.18
N MET A 67 22.39 10.66 -0.06
CA MET A 67 23.81 10.88 -0.43
C MET A 67 24.37 12.27 -0.06
N GLY A 68 23.57 13.13 0.56
CA GLY A 68 23.95 14.52 0.89
C GLY A 68 24.02 15.40 -0.36
N ARG A 69 23.40 16.59 -0.32
CA ARG A 69 23.32 17.52 -1.46
C ARG A 69 23.72 18.93 -1.04
N ASN A 70 24.25 19.70 -1.99
CA ASN A 70 24.62 21.11 -1.81
C ASN A 70 25.57 21.38 -0.61
N GLY A 71 26.57 20.51 -0.41
CA GLY A 71 27.53 20.63 0.68
C GLY A 71 27.05 20.04 2.02
N GLY A 72 25.87 19.42 2.05
CA GLY A 72 25.44 18.59 3.18
C GLY A 72 26.20 17.26 3.24
N HIS A 73 26.36 16.72 4.45
CA HIS A 73 26.94 15.40 4.66
C HIS A 73 25.99 14.30 4.21
N ALA A 74 26.55 13.23 3.66
CA ALA A 74 25.82 12.00 3.38
C ALA A 74 25.38 11.34 4.68
N GLU A 75 24.24 10.67 4.65
CA GLU A 75 23.80 9.81 5.75
C GLU A 75 24.70 8.56 5.86
N PRO A 76 24.78 7.92 7.03
CA PRO A 76 25.52 6.68 7.17
C PRO A 76 25.07 5.63 6.14
N PHE A 77 26.04 4.99 5.48
CA PHE A 77 25.84 3.97 4.45
C PHE A 77 25.31 4.47 3.09
N ALA A 78 25.27 5.80 2.86
CA ALA A 78 25.14 6.33 1.51
C ALA A 78 26.52 6.36 0.84
N GLU A 79 26.75 5.47 -0.13
CA GLU A 79 28.01 5.29 -0.89
C GLU A 79 27.80 5.42 -2.40
#